data_AF-A0A1Z8Z7B0-F1
#
_entry.id   AF-A0A1Z8Z7B0-F1
#
_cell.length_a   1.000
_cell.length_b   1.000
_cell.length_c   1.000
_cell.angle_alpha   90.00
_cell.angle_beta   90.00
_cell.angle_gamma   90.00
#
_symmetry.space_group_name_H-M   'P 1'
#
loop_
_entity.id
_entity.type
_entity.pdbx_description
1 polymer ?
#
loop_
_entity_poly.entity_id
_entity_poly.type
_entity_poly.pdbx_seq_one_letter_code
_entity_poly.pdbx_strand_id
1 'polypeptide(L)'
;MTKVLFVCTANIHRSRFAEEVFNYFSEKNKKDASAFSAGLRVGDYNFRKIYYPALDNLEKFNILPKRADELSVHINNIDLDKYDRLICMDKNEHKPMIQSDPHLSTFKFEYWDITDMPKVDSDISLPKCYKQVESLWNQVCSN
;
A
#
# COMPACT_ATOMS: atom_id res chain seq x y z
N MET A 1 -10.07 -12.45 -10.84
CA MET A 1 -9.70 -11.20 -10.14
C MET A 1 -8.64 -11.44 -9.07
N THR A 2 -7.43 -10.91 -9.24
CA THR A 2 -6.43 -10.86 -8.15
C THR A 2 -6.61 -9.59 -7.32
N LYS A 3 -6.55 -9.72 -5.99
CA LYS A 3 -6.70 -8.63 -5.02
C LYS A 3 -5.48 -8.51 -4.11
N VAL A 4 -4.89 -7.32 -4.08
CA VAL A 4 -3.73 -7.01 -3.25
C VAL A 4 -4.10 -5.99 -2.17
N LEU A 5 -3.71 -6.24 -0.92
CA LEU A 5 -3.81 -5.27 0.17
C LEU A 5 -2.42 -4.74 0.54
N PHE A 6 -2.23 -3.45 0.39
CA PHE A 6 -1.03 -2.74 0.80
C PHE A 6 -1.21 -2.14 2.20
N VAL A 7 -0.26 -2.39 3.10
CA VAL A 7 -0.39 -2.02 4.51
C VAL A 7 0.81 -1.20 4.97
N CYS A 8 0.54 -0.04 5.56
CA CYS A 8 1.55 0.73 6.30
C CYS A 8 1.05 1.08 7.71
N THR A 9 1.72 1.99 8.42
CA THR A 9 1.30 2.40 9.76
C THR A 9 -0.01 3.21 9.73
N ALA A 10 -0.04 4.37 9.07
CA ALA A 10 -1.16 5.32 9.15
C ALA A 10 -2.12 5.34 7.94
N ASN A 11 -1.81 4.61 6.85
CA ASN A 11 -2.57 4.61 5.59
C ASN A 11 -2.81 5.98 4.95
N ILE A 12 -1.81 6.84 5.00
CA ILE A 12 -1.82 8.14 4.30
C ILE A 12 -0.67 8.29 3.31
N HIS A 13 0.34 7.42 3.34
CA HIS A 13 1.58 7.62 2.60
C HIS A 13 1.92 6.41 1.71
N ARG A 14 2.96 5.64 2.05
CA ARG A 14 3.49 4.51 1.26
C ARG A 14 2.44 3.52 0.76
N SER A 15 1.49 3.08 1.61
CA SER A 15 0.47 2.12 1.17
C SER A 15 -0.57 2.72 0.22
N ARG A 16 -0.91 4.01 0.39
CA ARG A 16 -1.79 4.75 -0.53
C ARG A 16 -1.12 4.94 -1.88
N PHE A 17 0.17 5.32 -1.88
CA PHE A 17 0.97 5.41 -3.10
C PHE A 17 0.99 4.07 -3.86
N ALA A 18 1.32 2.97 -3.16
CA ALA A 18 1.40 1.65 -3.77
C ALA A 18 0.07 1.19 -4.39
N GLU A 19 -1.04 1.49 -3.72
CA GLU A 19 -2.38 1.19 -4.20
C GLU A 19 -2.69 1.89 -5.53
N GLU A 20 -2.49 3.21 -5.59
CA GLU A 20 -2.77 4.02 -6.78
C GLU A 20 -1.90 3.58 -7.95
N VAL A 21 -0.62 3.26 -7.71
CA VAL A 21 0.29 2.74 -8.74
C VAL A 21 -0.18 1.39 -9.28
N PHE A 22 -0.59 0.46 -8.41
CA PHE A 22 -1.06 -0.86 -8.85
C PHE A 22 -2.36 -0.75 -9.66
N ASN A 23 -3.31 0.06 -9.18
CA ASN A 23 -4.59 0.27 -9.85
C ASN A 23 -4.42 0.99 -11.19
N TYR A 24 -3.46 1.92 -11.29
CA TYR A 24 -3.08 2.53 -12.56
C TYR A 24 -2.61 1.48 -13.57
N PHE A 25 -1.73 0.55 -13.17
CA PHE A 25 -1.29 -0.52 -14.07
C PHE A 25 -2.45 -1.42 -14.49
N SER A 26 -3.35 -1.74 -13.57
CA SER A 26 -4.53 -2.54 -13.87
C SER A 26 -5.42 -1.92 -14.94
N GLU A 27 -5.76 -0.65 -14.77
CA GLU A 27 -6.55 0.09 -15.74
C GLU A 27 -5.85 0.23 -17.08
N LYS A 28 -4.57 0.64 -17.06
CA LYS A 28 -3.76 0.82 -18.26
C LYS A 28 -3.69 -0.44 -19.12
N ASN A 29 -3.61 -1.61 -18.48
CA ASN A 29 -3.50 -2.90 -19.15
C ASN A 29 -4.86 -3.62 -19.33
N LYS A 30 -5.97 -3.01 -18.89
CA LYS A 30 -7.34 -3.58 -18.96
C LYS A 30 -7.43 -4.98 -18.38
N LYS A 31 -6.83 -5.20 -17.22
CA LYS A 31 -6.79 -6.50 -16.53
C LYS A 31 -7.72 -6.50 -15.32
N ASP A 32 -8.24 -7.68 -14.99
CA ASP A 32 -9.09 -7.89 -13.82
C ASP A 32 -8.22 -8.15 -12.56
N ALA A 33 -7.51 -7.11 -12.13
CA ALA A 33 -6.73 -7.11 -10.90
C ALA A 33 -6.96 -5.78 -10.16
N SER A 34 -6.91 -5.78 -8.83
CA SER A 34 -7.11 -4.56 -8.05
C SER A 34 -6.29 -4.55 -6.78
N ALA A 35 -5.99 -3.36 -6.31
CA ALA A 35 -5.37 -3.13 -5.01
C ALA A 35 -6.24 -2.25 -4.13
N PHE A 36 -6.09 -2.46 -2.84
CA PHE A 36 -6.58 -1.58 -1.79
C PHE A 36 -5.44 -1.33 -0.79
N SER A 37 -5.62 -0.38 0.12
CA SER A 37 -4.67 -0.14 1.19
C SER A 37 -5.33 0.14 2.53
N ALA A 38 -4.60 -0.21 3.60
CA ALA A 38 -5.01 0.01 4.98
C ALA A 38 -3.82 0.31 5.89
N GLY A 39 -4.12 0.64 7.15
CA GLY A 39 -3.16 1.06 8.16
C GLY A 39 -3.24 0.21 9.42
N LEU A 40 -2.09 -0.10 10.02
CA LEU A 40 -1.99 -0.86 11.29
C LEU A 40 -2.30 -0.02 12.52
N ARG A 41 -2.07 1.29 12.45
CA ARG A 41 -2.22 2.23 13.56
C ARG A 41 -2.80 3.55 13.05
N VAL A 42 -3.99 3.45 12.47
CA VAL A 42 -4.68 4.63 11.93
C VAL A 42 -4.99 5.64 13.03
N GLY A 43 -5.56 5.25 14.18
CA GLY A 43 -5.79 6.18 15.29
C GLY A 43 -6.36 7.54 14.86
N ASP A 44 -5.69 8.63 15.27
CA ASP A 44 -6.03 10.01 14.90
C ASP A 44 -5.76 10.36 13.42
N TYR A 45 -5.33 9.42 12.58
CA TYR A 45 -5.20 9.62 11.15
C TYR A 45 -6.49 9.27 10.39
N ASN A 46 -7.53 8.75 11.03
CA ASN A 46 -8.79 8.33 10.38
C ASN A 46 -9.52 9.44 9.61
N PHE A 47 -9.21 10.71 9.85
CA PHE A 47 -9.73 11.87 9.12
C PHE A 47 -8.76 12.43 8.08
N ARG A 48 -7.61 11.78 7.90
CA ARG A 48 -6.56 12.20 6.97
C ARG A 48 -6.74 11.48 5.64
N LYS A 49 -6.58 12.27 4.57
CA LYS A 49 -6.45 11.82 3.19
C LYS A 49 -5.00 11.44 2.90
N ILE A 50 -4.71 11.06 1.65
CA ILE A 50 -3.34 10.82 1.19
C ILE A 50 -2.46 12.07 1.45
N TYR A 51 -1.26 11.82 1.97
CA TYR A 51 -0.29 12.83 2.34
C TYR A 51 0.46 13.32 1.10
N TYR A 52 0.72 14.63 1.02
CA TYR A 52 1.16 15.29 -0.22
C TYR A 52 2.43 14.69 -0.86
N PRO A 53 3.48 14.20 -0.15
CA PRO A 53 4.64 13.63 -0.83
C PRO A 53 4.31 12.38 -1.67
N ALA A 54 3.26 11.64 -1.28
CA ALA A 54 2.75 10.55 -2.12
C ALA A 54 2.03 11.08 -3.37
N LEU A 55 1.26 12.17 -3.25
CA LEU A 55 0.63 12.83 -4.40
C LEU A 55 1.68 13.36 -5.38
N ASP A 56 2.68 14.09 -4.88
CA ASP A 56 3.76 14.65 -5.68
C ASP A 56 4.52 13.56 -6.44
N ASN A 57 4.77 12.41 -5.79
CA ASN A 57 5.41 11.29 -6.46
C ASN A 57 4.50 10.61 -7.49
N LEU A 58 3.20 10.49 -7.26
CA LEU A 58 2.26 9.98 -8.27
C LEU A 58 2.26 10.88 -9.50
N GLU A 59 2.26 12.20 -9.30
CA GLU A 59 2.35 13.19 -10.38
C GLU A 59 3.65 13.04 -11.18
N LYS A 60 4.81 12.85 -10.51
CA LYS A 60 6.10 12.58 -11.18
C LYS A 60 6.06 11.35 -12.10
N PHE A 61 5.21 10.36 -11.80
CA PHE A 61 4.99 9.17 -12.63
C PHE A 61 3.82 9.31 -13.62
N ASN A 62 3.21 10.49 -13.74
CA ASN A 62 2.02 10.77 -14.54
C ASN A 62 0.82 9.89 -14.16
N ILE A 63 0.64 9.65 -12.87
CA ILE A 63 -0.47 8.89 -12.32
C ILE A 63 -1.43 9.85 -11.62
N LEU A 64 -2.68 9.88 -12.09
CA LEU A 64 -3.75 10.60 -11.43
C LEU A 64 -4.39 9.69 -10.37
N PRO A 65 -4.25 9.98 -9.06
CA PRO A 65 -4.87 9.17 -8.02
C PRO A 65 -6.39 9.25 -8.10
N LYS A 66 -7.06 8.10 -8.05
CA LYS A 66 -8.52 8.03 -8.10
C LYS A 66 -9.17 8.17 -6.73
N ARG A 67 -8.45 7.81 -5.68
CA ARG A 67 -8.97 7.80 -4.31
C ARG A 67 -8.29 8.87 -3.46
N ALA A 68 -7.67 9.90 -4.04
CA ALA A 68 -6.93 10.93 -3.30
C ALA A 68 -7.72 11.54 -2.12
N ASP A 69 -9.03 11.70 -2.27
CA ASP A 69 -9.91 12.29 -1.26
C ASP A 69 -10.45 11.32 -0.20
N GLU A 70 -10.15 10.04 -0.32
CA GLU A 70 -10.60 9.06 0.66
C GLU A 70 -9.76 9.10 1.93
N LEU A 71 -10.44 8.87 3.05
CA LEU A 71 -9.84 8.85 4.37
C LEU A 71 -9.07 7.55 4.61
N SER A 72 -8.10 7.61 5.51
CA SER A 72 -7.33 6.44 5.90
C SER A 72 -8.22 5.37 6.56
N VAL A 73 -7.91 4.10 6.26
CA VAL A 73 -8.70 2.96 6.71
C VAL A 73 -7.86 2.05 7.59
N HIS A 74 -8.39 1.70 8.77
CA HIS A 74 -7.74 0.76 9.66
C HIS A 74 -7.87 -0.67 9.13
N ILE A 75 -6.81 -1.47 9.24
CA ILE A 75 -6.79 -2.84 8.73
C ILE A 75 -7.89 -3.73 9.31
N ASN A 76 -8.24 -3.55 10.59
CA ASN A 76 -9.34 -4.28 11.25
C ASN A 76 -10.73 -3.98 10.66
N ASN A 77 -10.88 -2.94 9.84
CA ASN A 77 -12.12 -2.64 9.13
C ASN A 77 -12.16 -3.32 7.74
N ILE A 78 -11.11 -4.06 7.39
CA ILE A 78 -10.97 -4.77 6.13
C ILE A 78 -11.13 -6.25 6.38
N ASP A 79 -11.93 -6.89 5.52
CA ASP A 79 -12.03 -8.33 5.45
C ASP A 79 -10.81 -8.88 4.67
N LEU A 80 -9.81 -9.37 5.42
CA LEU A 80 -8.52 -9.82 4.88
C LEU A 80 -8.63 -11.08 4.01
N ASP A 81 -9.65 -11.91 4.23
CA ASP A 81 -9.88 -13.15 3.45
C ASP A 81 -10.25 -12.86 1.99
N LYS A 82 -10.60 -11.61 1.66
CA LYS A 82 -10.88 -11.16 0.29
C LYS A 82 -9.64 -10.89 -0.55
N TYR A 83 -8.44 -10.95 0.03
CA TYR A 83 -7.20 -10.56 -0.64
C TYR A 83 -6.27 -11.76 -0.82
N ASP A 84 -5.74 -11.91 -2.02
CA ASP A 84 -4.78 -12.96 -2.35
C ASP A 84 -3.40 -12.66 -1.77
N ARG A 85 -3.07 -11.37 -1.62
CA ARG A 85 -1.76 -10.89 -1.18
C ARG A 85 -1.90 -9.77 -0.16
N LEU A 86 -1.22 -9.91 0.97
CA LEU A 86 -1.17 -8.92 2.04
C LEU A 86 0.27 -8.43 2.19
N ILE A 87 0.54 -7.16 1.88
CA ILE A 87 1.90 -6.64 1.73
C ILE A 87 2.13 -5.47 2.68
N CYS A 88 3.00 -5.67 3.67
CA CYS A 88 3.49 -4.60 4.54
C CYS A 88 4.66 -3.84 3.89
N MET A 89 4.62 -2.50 3.95
CA MET A 89 5.60 -1.63 3.26
C MET A 89 7.03 -1.78 3.76
N ASP A 90 7.23 -1.99 5.05
CA ASP A 90 8.54 -2.09 5.70
C ASP A 90 8.55 -3.24 6.72
N LYS A 91 9.44 -4.21 6.53
CA LYS A 91 9.56 -5.38 7.40
C LYS A 91 9.86 -5.02 8.85
N ASN A 92 10.81 -4.14 9.09
CA ASN A 92 11.31 -3.84 10.43
C ASN A 92 10.28 -3.03 11.22
N GLU A 93 9.53 -2.17 10.53
CA GLU A 93 8.45 -1.39 11.13
C GLU A 93 7.21 -2.24 11.41
N HIS A 94 6.72 -3.00 10.42
CA HIS A 94 5.37 -3.57 10.48
C HIS A 94 5.34 -5.00 11.03
N LYS A 95 6.39 -5.81 10.84
CA LYS A 95 6.40 -7.20 11.32
C LYS A 95 6.14 -7.31 12.84
N PRO A 96 6.76 -6.49 13.71
CA PRO A 96 6.45 -6.52 15.14
C PRO A 96 4.98 -6.16 15.43
N MET A 97 4.39 -5.22 14.68
CA MET A 97 2.99 -4.82 14.85
C MET A 97 2.03 -5.96 14.50
N ILE A 98 2.26 -6.63 13.36
CA ILE A 98 1.48 -7.82 12.96
C ILE A 98 1.60 -8.93 13.99
N GLN A 99 2.82 -9.22 14.47
CA GLN A 99 3.05 -10.29 15.44
C GLN A 99 2.44 -10.00 16.81
N SER A 100 2.29 -8.72 17.17
CA SER A 100 1.65 -8.31 18.43
C SER A 100 0.12 -8.36 18.39
N ASP A 101 -0.48 -8.43 17.20
CA ASP A 101 -1.93 -8.52 17.02
C ASP A 101 -2.34 -9.99 16.79
N PRO A 102 -3.07 -10.63 17.73
CA PRO A 102 -3.43 -12.03 17.60
C PRO A 102 -4.22 -12.35 16.33
N HIS A 103 -5.09 -11.44 15.88
CA HIS A 103 -5.88 -11.65 14.67
C HIS A 103 -4.99 -11.53 13.42
N LEU A 104 -4.18 -10.47 13.31
CA LEU A 104 -3.34 -10.28 12.12
C LEU A 104 -2.24 -11.35 12.01
N SER A 105 -1.76 -11.85 13.15
CA SER A 105 -0.72 -12.89 13.21
C SER A 105 -1.10 -14.22 12.52
N THR A 106 -2.40 -14.48 12.31
CA THR A 106 -2.86 -15.70 11.61
C THR A 106 -2.75 -15.60 10.10
N PHE A 107 -2.53 -14.40 9.55
CA PHE A 107 -2.46 -14.17 8.12
C PHE A 107 -1.02 -14.16 7.60
N LYS A 108 -0.85 -14.59 6.34
CA LYS A 108 0.45 -14.58 5.66
C LYS A 108 0.72 -13.22 5.05
N PHE A 109 1.42 -12.37 5.79
CA PHE A 109 1.94 -11.11 5.29
C PHE A 109 3.28 -11.28 4.58
N GLU A 110 3.42 -10.57 3.47
CA GLU A 110 4.70 -10.24 2.86
C GLU A 110 5.22 -8.92 3.39
N TYR A 111 6.54 -8.75 3.27
CA TYR A 111 7.20 -7.57 3.78
C TYR A 111 8.16 -7.03 2.75
N TRP A 112 7.97 -5.77 2.41
CA TRP A 112 8.90 -5.00 1.60
C TRP A 112 9.87 -4.22 2.49
N ASP A 113 10.73 -3.44 1.84
CA ASP A 113 11.76 -2.61 2.45
C ASP A 113 11.61 -1.15 1.97
N ILE A 114 10.39 -0.62 2.10
CA ILE A 114 10.04 0.77 1.77
C ILE A 114 9.98 1.56 3.08
N THR A 115 11.15 2.01 3.53
CA THR A 115 11.29 2.79 4.77
C THR A 115 10.66 4.18 4.64
N ASP A 116 10.00 4.63 5.71
CA ASP A 116 9.34 5.94 5.76
C ASP A 116 10.28 7.09 6.13
N MET A 117 9.74 8.30 5.98
CA MET A 117 10.29 9.49 6.62
C MET A 117 10.25 9.38 8.16
N PRO A 118 11.19 10.02 8.88
CA PRO A 118 12.29 10.83 8.36
C PRO A 118 13.54 10.01 8.01
N LYS A 119 13.51 8.66 8.12
CA LYS A 119 14.70 7.82 7.88
C LYS A 119 15.12 7.82 6.41
N VAL A 120 14.15 7.82 5.50
CA VAL A 120 14.37 7.89 4.05
C VAL A 120 13.38 8.89 3.47
N ASP A 121 13.87 9.78 2.60
CA ASP A 121 13.04 10.76 1.92
C ASP A 121 11.99 10.08 1.01
N SER A 122 10.84 10.73 0.82
CA SER A 122 9.78 10.27 -0.07
C SER A 122 10.27 10.18 -1.52
N ASP A 123 11.15 11.11 -1.94
CA ASP A 123 11.74 11.13 -3.28
C ASP A 123 12.75 10.01 -3.53
N ILE A 124 13.08 9.22 -2.49
CA ILE A 124 13.91 8.01 -2.60
C ILE A 124 13.05 6.77 -2.38
N SER A 125 12.24 6.75 -1.33
CA SER A 125 11.45 5.58 -0.93
C SER A 125 10.28 5.29 -1.89
N LEU A 126 9.60 6.31 -2.41
CA LEU A 126 8.44 6.10 -3.29
C LEU A 126 8.83 5.68 -4.71
N PRO A 127 9.92 6.15 -5.34
CA PRO A 127 10.42 5.54 -6.57
C PRO A 127 10.84 4.07 -6.40
N LYS A 128 11.43 3.71 -5.25
CA LYS A 128 11.68 2.29 -4.90
C LYS A 128 10.36 1.51 -4.76
N CYS A 129 9.35 2.11 -4.15
CA CYS A 129 8.01 1.53 -4.02
C CYS A 129 7.37 1.30 -5.38
N TYR A 130 7.43 2.28 -6.29
CA TYR A 130 6.93 2.17 -7.66
C TYR A 130 7.52 0.95 -8.36
N LYS A 131 8.85 0.76 -8.27
CA LYS A 131 9.53 -0.38 -8.89
C LYS A 131 9.13 -1.73 -8.28
N GLN A 132 8.86 -1.78 -6.98
CA GLN A 132 8.33 -2.98 -6.34
C GLN A 132 6.90 -3.28 -6.79
N VAL A 133 6.05 -2.26 -6.93
CA VAL A 133 4.68 -2.42 -7.45
C VAL A 133 4.70 -2.86 -8.92
N GLU A 134 5.60 -2.31 -9.75
CA GLU A 134 5.81 -2.74 -11.14
C GLU A 134 6.25 -4.21 -11.24
N SER A 135 7.18 -4.64 -10.37
CA SER A 135 7.60 -6.04 -10.29
C SER A 135 6.44 -6.96 -9.87
N LEU A 136 5.69 -6.57 -8.83
CA LEU A 136 4.50 -7.31 -8.38
C LEU A 136 3.44 -7.39 -9.49
N TRP A 137 3.19 -6.29 -10.19
CA TRP A 137 2.25 -6.22 -11.31
C TRP A 137 2.60 -7.25 -12.38
N ASN A 138 3.87 -7.32 -12.77
CA ASN A 138 4.34 -8.28 -13.76
C ASN A 138 4.13 -9.73 -13.28
N GLN A 139 4.36 -10.03 -12.00
CA GLN A 139 4.10 -11.35 -11.43
C GLN A 139 2.61 -11.72 -11.47
N VAL A 140 1.73 -10.77 -11.14
CA VAL A 140 0.27 -10.99 -11.17
C VAL A 140 -0.24 -11.16 -12.60
N CYS A 141 0.35 -10.47 -13.58
CA CYS A 141 -0.12 -10.50 -14.97
C CYS A 141 0.49 -11.60 -15.85
N SER A 142 1.59 -12.23 -15.42
CA SER A 142 2.19 -13.37 -16.11
C SER A 142 1.52 -14.70 -15.79
N ASN A 143 0.60 -14.74 -14.83
CA ASN A 143 -0.28 -15.88 -14.54
C ASN A 143 -1.64 -15.72 -15.20
#